data_AF-A0A7J6QQ28-F1
#
_entry.id   AF-A0A7J6QQ28-F1
#
_cell.length_a   1.000
_cell.length_b   1.000
_cell.length_c   1.000
_cell.angle_alpha   90.00
_cell.angle_beta   90.00
_cell.angle_gamma   90.00
#
_symmetry.space_group_name_H-M   'P 1'
#
loop_
_entity.id
_entity.type
_entity.pdbx_description
1 polymer ?
#
loop_
_entity_poly.entity_id
_entity_poly.type
_entity_poly.pdbx_seq_one_letter_code
_entity_poly.pdbx_strand_id
1 'polypeptide(L)'
;EPVAGGMSEKLWKDNQDLARTSLHHPFVQGLGDGTLDPKAFKHYVAQDSFFLNGYIRALCYCIAKSDVTATEKDLLVLLDGVRREAEVLHHNYIDSPEVGGPAPACRKFVDFLLSIGRAECGPSVMIAALIPCARLYAWIGKELTVNRDILEGHPYEDWLLLFAGEAVNIEAKTLEALLDGQVEACEYEQAAQAYRRSMELEYDFFDAFGGELGRPAGRVQEIPTVLVVSGSESGGGSGHQADLKTLEALGVYSTSALTSIAAQNSQGTQRVQVVADDLLAAQIDSVISDFDVSVVKVGSVPSPRQLRVVAEKLHGLPMVVDPVLPLTSPDGPAAQGNADAVLATYKGHIFPLATIITSTLSQARRLLGRREPAGVDEARSVARAVAQYGPEYVFVRGDGDCPDGETCSGVLYDRENEKFYEFTDKKISTTNTCGIGCTLASTIAGYMARGYPVPDAVERAVGYLHEVIARSDGTPLGQGPNRPLVHSANSIWTNYF
;
A
#
# COMPACT_ATOMS: atom_id res chain seq x y z
N GLU A 1 -12.66 11.84 20.03
CA GLU A 1 -13.74 11.91 19.03
C GLU A 1 -13.68 13.26 18.34
N PRO A 2 -13.81 13.30 17.01
CA PRO A 2 -13.81 14.52 16.22
C PRO A 2 -15.04 15.39 16.49
N VAL A 3 -15.00 16.64 16.04
CA VAL A 3 -16.18 17.54 16.03
C VAL A 3 -17.31 16.92 15.20
N ALA A 4 -18.49 16.74 15.80
CA ALA A 4 -19.61 16.03 15.17
C ALA A 4 -20.31 16.86 14.08
N GLY A 5 -20.70 16.20 13.00
CA GLY A 5 -21.51 16.77 11.91
C GLY A 5 -20.73 17.54 10.85
N GLY A 6 -19.40 17.60 10.95
CA GLY A 6 -18.51 18.31 10.04
C GLY A 6 -17.87 17.45 8.94
N MET A 7 -17.19 18.10 8.01
CA MET A 7 -16.37 17.44 7.00
C MET A 7 -15.15 16.74 7.64
N SER A 8 -14.62 17.31 8.71
CA SER A 8 -13.53 16.75 9.52
C SER A 8 -13.87 15.37 10.10
N GLU A 9 -15.09 15.17 10.60
CA GLU A 9 -15.58 13.86 11.07
C GLU A 9 -15.62 12.84 9.95
N LYS A 10 -16.04 13.24 8.75
CA LYS A 10 -16.05 12.37 7.58
C LYS A 10 -14.62 11.96 7.20
N LEU A 11 -13.68 12.90 7.16
CA LEU A 11 -12.27 12.60 6.91
C LEU A 11 -11.69 11.61 7.93
N TRP A 12 -12.00 11.78 9.22
CA TRP A 12 -11.58 10.84 10.26
C TRP A 12 -12.18 9.44 10.05
N LYS A 13 -13.48 9.35 9.73
CA LYS A 13 -14.16 8.07 9.47
C LYS A 13 -13.59 7.34 8.25
N ASP A 14 -13.33 8.08 7.18
CA ASP A 14 -12.80 7.53 5.92
C ASP A 14 -11.35 7.05 6.07
N ASN A 15 -10.64 7.44 7.13
CA ASN A 15 -9.26 7.03 7.43
C ASN A 15 -9.13 6.16 8.70
N GLN A 16 -10.23 5.55 9.14
CA GLN A 16 -10.24 4.61 10.28
C GLN A 16 -9.38 3.36 10.02
N ASP A 17 -9.20 2.97 8.76
CA ASP A 17 -8.28 1.91 8.34
C ASP A 17 -6.85 2.22 8.80
N LEU A 18 -6.35 3.43 8.50
CA LEU A 18 -5.01 3.88 8.87
C LEU A 18 -4.87 4.12 10.37
N ALA A 19 -5.92 4.67 11.02
CA ALA A 19 -5.91 4.85 12.48
C ALA A 19 -5.75 3.50 13.20
N ARG A 20 -6.57 2.51 12.87
CA ARG A 20 -6.49 1.16 13.45
C ARG A 20 -5.19 0.46 13.12
N THR A 21 -4.70 0.60 11.89
CA THR A 21 -3.40 0.05 11.48
C THR A 21 -2.27 0.65 12.32
N SER A 22 -2.31 1.96 12.59
CA SER A 22 -1.34 2.65 13.45
C SER A 22 -1.45 2.20 14.90
N LEU A 23 -2.67 2.05 15.44
CA LEU A 23 -2.88 1.54 16.79
C LEU A 23 -2.27 0.14 16.96
N HIS A 24 -2.51 -0.76 16.01
CA HIS A 24 -2.01 -2.13 16.06
C HIS A 24 -0.54 -2.29 15.62
N HIS A 25 0.12 -1.19 15.25
CA HIS A 25 1.52 -1.23 14.86
C HIS A 25 2.40 -1.71 16.03
N PRO A 26 3.41 -2.57 15.81
CA PRO A 26 4.25 -3.11 16.88
C PRO A 26 4.88 -2.04 17.77
N PHE A 27 5.32 -0.91 17.20
CA PHE A 27 5.86 0.20 17.97
C PHE A 27 4.84 0.81 18.92
N VAL A 28 3.61 1.03 18.45
CA VAL A 28 2.54 1.64 19.24
C VAL A 28 2.02 0.67 20.31
N GLN A 29 1.95 -0.62 20.01
CA GLN A 29 1.60 -1.64 21.00
C GLN A 29 2.70 -1.77 22.07
N GLY A 30 3.97 -1.80 21.66
CA GLY A 30 5.13 -1.83 22.56
C GLY A 30 5.20 -0.61 23.48
N LEU A 31 4.79 0.55 22.97
CA LEU A 31 4.67 1.78 23.74
C LEU A 31 3.58 1.66 24.81
N GLY A 32 2.44 1.06 24.47
CA GLY A 32 1.32 0.88 25.39
C GLY A 32 1.56 -0.19 26.46
N ASP A 33 2.26 -1.28 26.15
CA ASP A 33 2.53 -2.39 27.10
C ASP A 33 3.89 -2.29 27.81
N GLY A 34 4.69 -1.29 27.45
CA GLY A 34 6.00 -1.04 28.04
C GLY A 34 7.10 -1.96 27.54
N THR A 35 6.85 -2.75 26.49
CA THR A 35 7.85 -3.68 25.91
C THR A 35 8.71 -3.07 24.81
N LEU A 36 8.42 -1.84 24.36
CA LEU A 36 9.22 -1.12 23.38
C LEU A 36 10.69 -0.99 23.85
N ASP A 37 11.65 -1.03 22.92
CA ASP A 37 13.05 -0.76 23.25
C ASP A 37 13.21 0.72 23.64
N PRO A 38 13.76 1.03 24.83
CA PRO A 38 14.04 2.41 25.22
C PRO A 38 14.91 3.19 24.22
N LYS A 39 15.78 2.52 23.44
CA LYS A 39 16.57 3.17 22.39
C LYS A 39 15.70 3.60 21.21
N ALA A 40 14.81 2.73 20.76
CA ALA A 40 13.85 3.01 19.70
C ALA A 40 12.95 4.18 20.06
N PHE A 41 12.48 4.21 21.32
CA PHE A 41 11.68 5.31 21.82
C PHE A 41 12.47 6.62 21.85
N LYS A 42 13.71 6.62 22.34
CA LYS A 42 14.57 7.82 22.32
C LYS A 42 14.82 8.34 20.90
N HIS A 43 15.06 7.44 19.94
CA HIS A 43 15.25 7.82 18.54
C HIS A 43 13.96 8.42 17.95
N TYR A 44 12.80 7.82 18.25
CA TYR A 44 11.49 8.37 17.89
C TYR A 44 11.29 9.79 18.43
N VAL A 45 11.50 10.02 19.73
CA VAL A 45 11.35 11.36 20.34
C VAL A 45 12.35 12.35 19.73
N ALA A 46 13.56 11.91 19.39
CA ALA A 46 14.54 12.78 18.72
C ALA A 46 14.11 13.20 17.32
N GLN A 47 13.54 12.28 16.55
CA GLN A 47 13.00 12.58 15.22
C GLN A 47 11.74 13.45 15.28
N ASP A 48 10.94 13.29 16.34
CA ASP A 48 9.79 14.15 16.63
C ASP A 48 10.22 15.63 16.81
N SER A 49 11.39 15.90 17.40
CA SER A 49 11.91 17.28 17.50
C SER A 49 12.15 17.97 16.16
N PHE A 50 12.63 17.23 15.16
CA PHE A 50 12.77 17.75 13.80
C PHE A 50 11.41 17.93 13.13
N PHE A 51 10.49 16.99 13.39
CA PHE A 51 9.13 17.04 12.87
C PHE A 51 8.37 18.27 13.41
N LEU A 52 8.35 18.50 14.72
CA LEU A 52 7.67 19.64 15.35
C LEU A 52 8.21 20.98 14.84
N ASN A 53 9.51 21.08 14.54
CA ASN A 53 10.04 22.29 13.88
C ASN A 53 9.42 22.50 12.49
N GLY A 54 9.31 21.43 11.70
CA GLY A 54 8.61 21.44 10.41
C GLY A 54 7.12 21.78 10.56
N TYR A 55 6.46 21.21 11.57
CA TYR A 55 5.05 21.44 11.89
C TYR A 55 4.77 22.89 12.28
N ILE A 56 5.63 23.51 13.09
CA ILE A 56 5.55 24.95 13.41
C ILE A 56 5.63 25.81 12.14
N ARG A 57 6.56 25.48 11.24
CA ARG A 57 6.70 26.20 9.97
C ARG A 57 5.47 26.01 9.08
N ALA A 58 4.88 24.82 9.09
CA ALA A 58 3.64 24.50 8.42
C ALA A 58 2.46 25.32 8.98
N LEU A 59 2.34 25.42 10.31
CA LEU A 59 1.38 26.32 10.97
C LEU A 59 1.60 27.79 10.59
N CYS A 60 2.84 28.26 10.47
CA CYS A 60 3.11 29.62 9.98
C CYS A 60 2.62 29.84 8.54
N TYR A 61 2.75 28.84 7.66
CA TYR A 61 2.15 28.90 6.32
C TYR A 61 0.62 28.91 6.38
N CYS A 62 0.02 28.14 7.29
CA CYS A 62 -1.43 28.17 7.51
C CYS A 62 -1.88 29.58 7.93
N ILE A 63 -1.22 30.20 8.90
CA ILE A 63 -1.49 31.59 9.32
C ILE A 63 -1.36 32.55 8.14
N ALA A 64 -0.32 32.41 7.32
CA ALA A 64 -0.10 33.28 6.16
C ALA A 64 -1.17 33.12 5.07
N LYS A 65 -1.86 31.98 5.02
CA LYS A 65 -2.90 31.65 4.04
C LYS A 65 -4.33 31.91 4.54
N SER A 66 -4.53 31.93 5.85
CA SER A 66 -5.83 32.16 6.47
C SER A 66 -6.16 33.65 6.57
N ASP A 67 -7.45 33.98 6.70
CA ASP A 67 -7.85 35.31 7.18
C ASP A 67 -7.42 35.44 8.65
N VAL A 68 -6.29 36.13 8.85
CA VAL A 68 -5.68 36.32 10.17
C VAL A 68 -6.67 36.96 11.14
N THR A 69 -7.51 37.90 10.69
CA THR A 69 -8.46 38.57 11.61
C THR A 69 -9.53 37.65 12.16
N ALA A 70 -9.87 36.58 11.41
CA ALA A 70 -10.85 35.58 11.80
C ALA A 70 -10.24 34.39 12.56
N THR A 71 -8.95 34.09 12.35
CA THR A 71 -8.33 32.81 12.76
C THR A 71 -7.10 32.94 13.66
N GLU A 72 -6.58 34.16 13.87
CA GLU A 72 -5.33 34.43 14.61
C GLU A 72 -5.32 33.78 15.99
N LYS A 73 -6.40 33.95 16.76
CA LYS A 73 -6.45 33.46 18.14
C LYS A 73 -6.28 31.94 18.21
N ASP A 74 -6.97 31.21 17.34
CA ASP A 74 -6.95 29.75 17.33
C ASP A 74 -5.60 29.22 16.84
N LEU A 75 -5.04 29.82 15.78
CA LEU A 75 -3.75 29.42 15.23
C LEU A 75 -2.57 29.76 16.16
N LEU A 76 -2.62 30.85 16.91
CA LEU A 76 -1.61 31.18 17.92
C LEU A 76 -1.68 30.23 19.12
N VAL A 77 -2.88 29.81 19.54
CA VAL A 77 -3.03 28.79 20.60
C VAL A 77 -2.44 27.46 20.17
N LEU A 78 -2.67 27.03 18.92
CA LEU A 78 -2.07 25.82 18.35
C LEU A 78 -0.53 25.91 18.32
N LEU A 79 0.01 27.03 17.89
CA LEU A 79 1.46 27.23 17.82
C LEU A 79 2.13 27.19 19.21
N ASP A 80 1.47 27.75 20.24
CA ASP A 80 1.95 27.69 21.61
C ASP A 80 1.80 26.28 22.23
N GLY A 81 0.75 25.53 21.85
CA GLY A 81 0.54 24.14 22.22
C GLY A 81 1.68 23.23 21.76
N VAL A 82 2.00 23.29 20.46
CA VAL A 82 3.12 22.53 19.86
C VAL A 82 4.46 22.87 20.51
N ARG A 83 4.68 24.14 20.87
CA ARG A 83 5.90 24.54 21.57
C ARG A 83 6.00 23.93 22.97
N ARG A 84 4.89 23.88 23.71
CA ARG A 84 4.84 23.25 25.04
C ARG A 84 5.04 21.74 24.96
N GLU A 85 4.48 21.08 23.95
CA GLU A 85 4.71 19.66 23.70
C GLU A 85 6.20 19.34 23.50
N ALA A 86 6.86 20.12 22.62
CA ALA A 86 8.29 20.00 22.39
C ALA A 86 9.10 20.20 23.68
N GLU A 87 8.70 21.16 24.52
CA GLU A 87 9.38 21.43 25.80
C GLU A 87 9.21 20.28 26.81
N VAL A 88 8.03 19.65 26.90
CA VAL A 88 7.76 18.59 27.89
C VAL A 88 8.35 17.25 27.48
N LEU A 89 8.08 16.77 26.26
CA LEU A 89 8.56 15.45 25.83
C LEU A 89 10.06 15.43 25.56
N HIS A 90 10.60 16.43 24.87
CA HIS A 90 12.01 16.37 24.45
C HIS A 90 12.94 16.58 25.65
N HIS A 91 12.55 17.38 26.65
CA HIS A 91 13.35 17.57 27.86
C HIS A 91 13.43 16.32 28.74
N ASN A 92 12.36 15.52 28.80
CA ASN A 92 12.32 14.33 29.67
C ASN A 92 13.06 13.12 29.07
N TYR A 93 13.19 13.03 27.74
CA TYR A 93 13.71 11.83 27.07
C TYR A 93 15.02 12.03 26.30
N ILE A 94 15.44 13.28 26.03
CA ILE A 94 16.63 13.60 25.24
C ILE A 94 17.61 14.48 26.03
N ASP A 95 18.80 13.96 26.31
CA ASP A 95 19.86 14.69 27.03
C ASP A 95 20.63 15.67 26.12
N SER A 96 20.60 15.51 24.79
CA SER A 96 21.27 16.37 23.79
C SER A 96 20.70 16.16 22.39
N PRO A 97 20.66 17.20 21.53
CA PRO A 97 20.14 17.07 20.16
C PRO A 97 20.94 16.04 19.36
N GLU A 98 20.25 15.17 18.61
CA GLU A 98 20.88 14.11 17.82
C GLU A 98 21.86 14.67 16.78
N VAL A 99 23.05 14.06 16.71
CA VAL A 99 24.05 14.30 15.67
C VAL A 99 23.67 13.43 14.46
N GLY A 100 22.87 13.96 13.54
CA GLY A 100 22.45 13.18 12.35
C GLY A 100 21.42 13.81 11.43
N GLY A 101 20.66 14.81 11.88
CA GLY A 101 19.58 15.42 11.09
C GLY A 101 18.33 14.51 10.97
N PRO A 102 17.29 14.96 10.24
CA PRO A 102 16.04 14.21 10.15
C PRO A 102 16.21 12.93 9.30
N ALA A 103 15.73 11.81 9.84
CA ALA A 103 15.60 10.53 9.18
C ALA A 103 14.67 10.62 7.96
N PRO A 104 14.74 9.65 7.00
CA PRO A 104 13.95 9.71 5.77
C PRO A 104 12.44 9.85 5.99
N ALA A 105 11.86 9.17 6.98
CA ALA A 105 10.42 9.27 7.30
C ALA A 105 10.06 10.68 7.80
N CYS A 106 10.81 11.21 8.78
CA CYS A 106 10.65 12.57 9.29
C CYS A 106 10.77 13.60 8.15
N ARG A 107 11.81 13.49 7.31
CA ARG A 107 12.03 14.40 6.18
C ARG A 107 10.88 14.36 5.18
N LYS A 108 10.40 13.17 4.78
CA LYS A 108 9.25 13.01 3.87
C LYS A 108 8.02 13.74 4.41
N PHE A 109 7.77 13.63 5.70
CA PHE A 109 6.62 14.26 6.33
C PHE A 109 6.75 15.79 6.37
N VAL A 110 7.89 16.30 6.83
CA VAL A 110 8.14 17.75 6.84
C VAL A 110 8.11 18.34 5.43
N ASP A 111 8.71 17.67 4.45
CA ASP A 111 8.69 18.13 3.06
C ASP A 111 7.28 18.15 2.49
N PHE A 112 6.44 17.17 2.83
CA PHE A 112 5.02 17.15 2.46
C PHE A 112 4.27 18.36 3.03
N LEU A 113 4.32 18.59 4.35
CA LEU A 113 3.64 19.72 4.99
C LEU A 113 4.11 21.07 4.42
N LEU A 114 5.42 21.24 4.23
CA LEU A 114 5.98 22.46 3.65
C LEU A 114 5.64 22.62 2.16
N SER A 115 5.45 21.52 1.42
CA SER A 115 5.01 21.58 0.02
C SER A 115 3.58 22.10 -0.11
N ILE A 116 2.66 21.66 0.75
CA ILE A 116 1.28 22.20 0.81
C ILE A 116 1.31 23.67 1.21
N GLY A 117 2.12 24.01 2.22
CA GLY A 117 2.29 25.40 2.65
C GLY A 117 2.77 26.34 1.53
N ARG A 118 3.54 25.84 0.57
CA ARG A 118 4.03 26.60 -0.59
C ARG A 118 3.12 26.57 -1.80
N ALA A 119 2.25 25.56 -1.91
CA ALA A 119 1.35 25.40 -3.05
C ALA A 119 0.30 26.53 -3.10
N GLU A 120 -0.24 26.80 -4.28
CA GLU A 120 -1.38 27.71 -4.46
C GLU A 120 -2.71 27.01 -4.11
N CYS A 121 -2.81 26.47 -2.89
CA CYS A 121 -4.04 25.89 -2.34
C CYS A 121 -4.59 26.75 -1.19
N GLY A 122 -5.89 26.63 -0.93
CA GLY A 122 -6.57 27.27 0.18
C GLY A 122 -6.10 26.78 1.56
N PRO A 123 -6.45 27.50 2.65
CA PRO A 123 -6.08 27.13 4.01
C PRO A 123 -6.72 25.80 4.44
N SER A 124 -7.88 25.43 3.89
CA SER A 124 -8.60 24.18 4.16
C SER A 124 -7.73 22.93 3.91
N VAL A 125 -7.01 22.88 2.78
CA VAL A 125 -6.11 21.77 2.44
C VAL A 125 -4.95 21.67 3.44
N MET A 126 -4.42 22.81 3.87
CA MET A 126 -3.35 22.87 4.86
C MET A 126 -3.82 22.39 6.22
N ILE A 127 -4.97 22.87 6.69
CA ILE A 127 -5.57 22.46 7.96
C ILE A 127 -5.86 20.96 7.94
N ALA A 128 -6.40 20.43 6.84
CA ALA A 128 -6.66 19.01 6.68
C ALA A 128 -5.39 18.15 6.79
N ALA A 129 -4.26 18.63 6.25
CA ALA A 129 -2.96 17.96 6.39
C ALA A 129 -2.42 17.97 7.83
N LEU A 130 -2.78 18.98 8.63
CA LEU A 130 -2.29 19.19 10.00
C LEU A 130 -3.09 18.42 11.06
N ILE A 131 -4.37 18.11 10.81
CA ILE A 131 -5.27 17.46 11.79
C ILE A 131 -4.74 16.09 12.26
N PRO A 132 -4.28 15.17 11.39
CA PRO A 132 -3.84 13.83 11.81
C PRO A 132 -2.81 13.84 12.94
N CYS A 133 -1.88 14.79 12.93
CA CYS A 133 -0.82 14.91 13.93
C CYS A 133 -1.35 15.13 15.36
N ALA A 134 -2.51 15.76 15.51
CA ALA A 134 -3.17 15.91 16.82
C ALA A 134 -4.23 14.82 17.05
N ARG A 135 -5.08 14.57 16.04
CA ARG A 135 -6.24 13.67 16.19
C ARG A 135 -5.83 12.20 16.35
N LEU A 136 -4.89 11.72 15.53
CA LEU A 136 -4.45 10.32 15.59
C LEU A 136 -3.81 10.02 16.95
N TYR A 137 -2.91 10.89 17.41
CA TYR A 137 -2.24 10.73 18.70
C TYR A 137 -3.21 10.83 19.88
N ALA A 138 -4.13 11.80 19.87
CA ALA A 138 -5.18 11.89 20.89
C ALA A 138 -6.02 10.62 20.98
N TRP A 139 -6.31 9.99 19.84
CA TRP A 139 -7.07 8.76 19.79
C TRP A 139 -6.25 7.54 20.22
N ILE A 140 -5.03 7.37 19.70
CA ILE A 140 -4.11 6.29 20.10
C ILE A 140 -3.84 6.34 21.60
N GLY A 141 -3.48 7.52 22.13
CA GLY A 141 -3.24 7.73 23.55
C GLY A 141 -4.42 7.19 24.36
N LYS A 142 -5.63 7.67 24.08
CA LYS A 142 -6.85 7.20 24.74
C LYS A 142 -7.09 5.69 24.60
N GLU A 143 -6.94 5.11 23.42
CA GLU A 143 -7.15 3.66 23.21
C GLU A 143 -6.14 2.82 24.01
N LEU A 144 -4.88 3.27 24.10
CA LEU A 144 -3.87 2.59 24.91
C LEU A 144 -4.16 2.69 26.41
N THR A 145 -4.85 3.74 26.87
CA THR A 145 -5.13 3.96 28.31
C THR A 145 -6.48 3.43 28.79
N VAL A 146 -7.47 3.24 27.90
CA VAL A 146 -8.87 2.92 28.27
C VAL A 146 -9.02 1.63 29.08
N ASN A 147 -8.11 0.66 28.94
CA ASN A 147 -8.16 -0.63 29.65
C ASN A 147 -6.87 -0.96 30.41
N ARG A 148 -6.05 0.06 30.69
CA ARG A 148 -4.79 -0.12 31.41
C ARG A 148 -4.83 0.77 32.64
N ASP A 149 -4.73 0.17 33.82
CA ASP A 149 -4.20 0.91 34.95
C ASP A 149 -2.78 1.29 34.52
N ILE A 150 -2.58 2.54 34.08
CA ILE A 150 -1.26 3.02 33.70
C ILE A 150 -0.53 3.23 35.01
N LEU A 151 0.10 2.13 35.39
CA LEU A 151 0.69 1.86 36.67
C LEU A 151 1.89 2.78 36.89
N GLU A 152 2.00 3.23 38.13
CA GLU A 152 3.20 3.79 38.72
C GLU A 152 4.43 2.93 38.32
N GLY A 153 5.35 3.50 37.53
CA GLY A 153 6.55 2.79 37.04
C GLY A 153 6.51 2.33 35.57
N HIS A 154 5.53 2.74 34.77
CA HIS A 154 5.51 2.47 33.33
C HIS A 154 6.63 3.25 32.59
N PRO A 155 7.46 2.63 31.73
CA PRO A 155 8.61 3.29 31.10
C PRO A 155 8.28 4.51 30.21
N TYR A 156 7.05 4.57 29.71
CA TYR A 156 6.55 5.60 28.79
C TYR A 156 5.33 6.36 29.32
N GLU A 157 5.21 6.45 30.65
CA GLU A 157 4.08 7.08 31.34
C GLU A 157 3.79 8.51 30.82
N ASP A 158 4.81 9.36 30.71
CA ASP A 158 4.63 10.76 30.27
C ASP A 158 4.00 10.85 28.88
N TRP A 159 4.43 9.99 27.94
CA TRP A 159 3.87 9.98 26.57
C TRP A 159 2.41 9.56 26.60
N LEU A 160 2.08 8.48 27.32
CA LEU A 160 0.71 7.98 27.41
C LEU A 160 -0.22 9.00 28.05
N LEU A 161 0.20 9.63 29.15
CA LEU A 161 -0.60 10.63 29.85
C LEU A 161 -0.77 11.91 29.03
N LEU A 162 0.27 12.34 28.32
CA LEU A 162 0.20 13.54 27.47
C LEU A 162 -0.85 13.36 26.37
N PHE A 163 -0.76 12.26 25.62
CA PHE A 163 -1.63 12.03 24.47
C PHE A 163 -3.02 11.48 24.83
N ALA A 164 -3.20 10.92 26.03
CA ALA A 164 -4.52 10.63 26.59
C ALA A 164 -5.21 11.86 27.19
N GLY A 165 -4.44 12.94 27.42
CA GLY A 165 -4.91 14.17 28.03
C GLY A 165 -5.86 14.98 27.14
N GLU A 166 -6.65 15.84 27.78
CA GLU A 166 -7.63 16.66 27.04
C GLU A 166 -6.96 17.76 26.20
N ALA A 167 -5.72 18.15 26.50
CA ALA A 167 -5.01 19.22 25.80
C ALA A 167 -4.84 18.93 24.30
N VAL A 168 -4.28 17.76 23.94
CA VAL A 168 -4.12 17.36 22.53
C VAL A 168 -5.48 17.18 21.83
N ASN A 169 -6.51 16.74 22.58
CA ASN A 169 -7.86 16.62 22.04
C ASN A 169 -8.49 17.99 21.74
N ILE A 170 -8.18 19.01 22.54
CA ILE A 170 -8.59 20.40 22.28
C ILE A 170 -7.91 20.91 21.01
N GLU A 171 -6.61 20.68 20.85
CA GLU A 171 -5.87 21.09 19.65
C GLU A 171 -6.44 20.44 18.38
N ALA A 172 -6.70 19.13 18.43
CA ALA A 172 -7.36 18.42 17.34
C ALA A 172 -8.73 19.04 17.01
N LYS A 173 -9.56 19.32 18.02
CA LYS A 173 -10.89 19.93 17.83
C LYS A 173 -10.80 21.36 17.28
N THR A 174 -9.79 22.12 17.65
CA THR A 174 -9.56 23.47 17.12
C THR A 174 -9.24 23.41 15.62
N LEU A 175 -8.34 22.52 15.20
CA LEU A 175 -8.05 22.31 13.78
C LEU A 175 -9.27 21.82 12.99
N GLU A 176 -10.04 20.91 13.57
CA GLU A 176 -11.28 20.40 12.97
C GLU A 176 -12.33 21.50 12.80
N ALA A 177 -12.53 22.34 13.82
CA ALA A 177 -13.46 23.47 13.74
C ALA A 177 -13.02 24.51 12.70
N LEU A 178 -11.71 24.79 12.61
CA LEU A 178 -11.15 25.67 11.58
C LEU A 178 -11.38 25.10 10.18
N LEU A 179 -11.19 23.79 9.98
CA LEU A 179 -11.47 23.13 8.71
C LEU A 179 -12.95 23.24 8.37
N ASP A 180 -13.84 22.80 9.27
CA ASP A 180 -15.29 22.74 9.03
C ASP A 180 -15.91 24.12 8.78
N GLY A 181 -15.32 25.18 9.33
CA GLY A 181 -15.75 26.56 9.10
C GLY A 181 -15.29 27.17 7.77
N GLN A 182 -14.33 26.56 7.06
CA GLN A 182 -13.66 27.16 5.91
C GLN A 182 -13.67 26.28 4.66
N VAL A 183 -13.80 24.96 4.79
CA VAL A 183 -13.69 24.04 3.66
C VAL A 183 -14.92 24.17 2.75
N GLU A 184 -14.67 24.51 1.49
CA GLU A 184 -15.70 24.50 0.46
C GLU A 184 -15.81 23.12 -0.20
N ALA A 185 -16.99 22.80 -0.74
CA ALA A 185 -17.24 21.52 -1.38
C ALA A 185 -16.28 21.22 -2.57
N CYS A 186 -15.80 22.27 -3.26
CA CYS A 186 -14.83 22.13 -4.35
C CYS A 186 -13.40 21.81 -3.87
N GLU A 187 -13.06 22.11 -2.62
CA GLU A 187 -11.73 21.86 -2.03
C GLU A 187 -11.69 20.54 -1.25
N TYR A 188 -12.85 19.95 -0.94
CA TYR A 188 -12.95 18.76 -0.09
C TYR A 188 -12.10 17.59 -0.58
N GLU A 189 -12.05 17.34 -1.89
CA GLU A 189 -11.27 16.24 -2.45
C GLU A 189 -9.77 16.42 -2.22
N GLN A 190 -9.26 17.64 -2.42
CA GLN A 190 -7.85 17.97 -2.14
C GLN A 190 -7.55 17.89 -0.64
N ALA A 191 -8.45 18.38 0.21
CA ALA A 191 -8.35 18.27 1.65
C ALA A 191 -8.35 16.80 2.11
N ALA A 192 -9.17 15.95 1.50
CA ALA A 192 -9.23 14.52 1.80
C ALA A 192 -7.94 13.79 1.41
N GLN A 193 -7.37 14.10 0.24
CA GLN A 193 -6.07 13.58 -0.18
C GLN A 193 -4.95 14.01 0.76
N ALA A 194 -4.94 15.28 1.18
CA ALA A 194 -3.95 15.80 2.12
C ALA A 194 -4.06 15.15 3.51
N TYR A 195 -5.29 14.96 4.00
CA TYR A 195 -5.56 14.28 5.26
C TYR A 195 -5.09 12.82 5.23
N ARG A 196 -5.49 12.05 4.21
CA ARG A 196 -5.08 10.65 4.05
C ARG A 196 -3.57 10.53 3.93
N ARG A 197 -2.93 11.41 3.14
CA ARG A 197 -1.47 11.39 2.99
C ARG A 197 -0.75 11.69 4.30
N SER A 198 -1.28 12.59 5.12
CA SER A 198 -0.75 12.85 6.46
C SER A 198 -0.90 11.62 7.38
N MET A 199 -2.06 10.93 7.37
CA MET A 199 -2.24 9.65 8.09
C MET A 199 -1.27 8.54 7.65
N GLU A 200 -0.98 8.43 6.34
CA GLU A 200 0.04 7.49 5.83
C GLU A 200 1.44 7.83 6.33
N LEU A 201 1.78 9.13 6.36
CA LEU A 201 3.08 9.60 6.83
C LEU A 201 3.26 9.41 8.34
N GLU A 202 2.19 9.52 9.14
CA GLU A 202 2.19 9.14 10.55
C GLU A 202 2.49 7.65 10.73
N TYR A 203 1.85 6.79 9.94
CA TYR A 203 2.15 5.35 9.96
C TYR A 203 3.61 5.08 9.59
N ASP A 204 4.11 5.68 8.50
CA ASP A 204 5.51 5.57 8.07
C ASP A 204 6.47 6.10 9.14
N PHE A 205 6.07 7.10 9.92
CA PHE A 205 6.84 7.62 11.05
C PHE A 205 6.97 6.56 12.13
N PHE A 206 5.89 5.88 12.54
CA PHE A 206 5.97 4.76 13.50
C PHE A 206 6.77 3.56 12.94
N ASP A 207 6.59 3.21 11.66
CA ASP A 207 7.26 2.08 11.00
C ASP A 207 8.78 2.29 10.93
N ALA A 208 9.25 3.53 10.83
CA ALA A 208 10.68 3.87 10.82
C ALA A 208 11.42 3.42 12.09
N PHE A 209 10.70 3.28 13.22
CA PHE A 209 11.26 2.86 14.51
C PHE A 209 10.84 1.44 14.89
N GLY A 210 9.90 0.83 14.16
CA GLY A 210 9.43 -0.54 14.39
C GLY A 210 10.51 -1.61 14.17
N GLY A 211 11.57 -1.30 13.43
CA GLY A 211 12.70 -2.21 13.20
C GLY A 211 13.53 -2.52 14.45
N GLU A 212 13.49 -1.67 15.48
CA GLU A 212 14.27 -1.86 16.71
C GLU A 212 13.57 -2.75 17.76
N LEU A 213 12.34 -3.20 17.49
CA LEU A 213 11.56 -4.12 18.33
C LEU A 213 11.95 -5.61 18.17
N GLY A 214 13.23 -5.90 17.87
CA GLY A 214 13.71 -7.26 17.69
C GLY A 214 13.67 -7.79 16.26
N ARG A 215 13.71 -6.93 15.23
CA ARG A 215 14.32 -7.36 13.96
C ARG A 215 15.83 -7.45 14.19
N PRO A 216 16.53 -8.51 13.72
CA PRO A 216 17.95 -8.69 13.98
C PRO A 216 18.74 -7.44 13.56
N ALA A 217 19.29 -6.74 14.56
CA ALA A 217 20.18 -5.60 14.38
C ALA A 217 21.40 -6.06 13.58
N GLY A 218 21.39 -5.83 12.26
CA GLY A 218 22.43 -6.31 11.37
C GLY A 218 22.22 -6.03 9.88
N ARG A 219 20.99 -5.78 9.42
CA ARG A 219 20.78 -5.30 8.05
C ARG A 219 20.43 -3.82 8.07
N VAL A 220 21.31 -3.00 7.48
CA VAL A 220 20.93 -1.73 6.86
C VAL A 220 19.61 -1.96 6.13
N GLN A 221 18.65 -1.03 6.19
CA GLN A 221 17.37 -1.16 5.49
C GLN A 221 17.63 -1.33 3.99
N GLU A 222 17.82 -2.58 3.55
CA GLU A 222 18.06 -2.94 2.17
C GLU A 222 16.78 -2.61 1.42
N ILE A 223 16.92 -1.85 0.33
CA ILE A 223 15.78 -1.44 -0.48
C ILE A 223 15.08 -2.73 -0.93
N PRO A 224 13.80 -2.95 -0.56
CA PRO A 224 13.10 -4.18 -0.91
C PRO A 224 13.12 -4.34 -2.42
N THR A 225 13.60 -5.48 -2.90
CA THR A 225 13.83 -5.71 -4.33
C THR A 225 12.97 -6.84 -4.84
N VAL A 226 12.21 -6.59 -5.89
CA VAL A 226 11.35 -7.58 -6.55
C VAL A 226 11.83 -7.86 -7.96
N LEU A 227 12.06 -9.13 -8.30
CA LEU A 227 12.31 -9.56 -9.67
C LEU A 227 10.99 -9.86 -10.37
N VAL A 228 10.67 -9.07 -11.40
CA VAL A 228 9.49 -9.26 -12.23
C VAL A 228 9.84 -10.10 -13.46
N VAL A 229 9.28 -11.30 -13.53
CA VAL A 229 9.35 -12.22 -14.67
C VAL A 229 8.03 -12.18 -15.44
N SER A 230 7.95 -11.41 -16.53
CA SER A 230 6.70 -11.18 -17.25
C SER A 230 6.92 -10.74 -18.70
N GLY A 231 5.86 -10.78 -19.50
CA GLY A 231 5.85 -10.20 -20.85
C GLY A 231 5.74 -8.67 -20.83
N SER A 232 6.42 -8.00 -21.74
CA SER A 232 6.33 -6.55 -21.98
C SER A 232 5.13 -6.21 -22.86
N GLU A 233 4.42 -5.13 -22.52
CA GLU A 233 3.24 -4.62 -23.22
C GLU A 233 3.46 -3.15 -23.63
N SER A 234 3.33 -2.85 -24.92
CA SER A 234 3.74 -1.54 -25.46
C SER A 234 2.88 -0.35 -25.01
N GLY A 235 1.61 -0.55 -24.69
CA GLY A 235 0.71 0.47 -24.15
C GLY A 235 0.97 0.82 -22.67
N GLY A 236 1.78 0.02 -21.98
CA GLY A 236 2.20 0.24 -20.60
C GLY A 236 1.09 0.10 -19.56
N GLY A 237 -0.05 -0.50 -19.91
CA GLY A 237 -1.22 -0.65 -19.04
C GLY A 237 -1.29 -2.00 -18.32
N SER A 238 -0.53 -3.00 -18.78
CA SER A 238 -0.50 -4.34 -18.19
C SER A 238 0.90 -4.96 -18.32
N GLY A 239 1.02 -6.22 -17.90
CA GLY A 239 2.27 -6.96 -18.00
C GLY A 239 3.40 -6.28 -17.20
N HIS A 240 4.61 -6.39 -17.74
CA HIS A 240 5.82 -5.92 -17.07
C HIS A 240 5.77 -4.42 -16.69
N GLN A 241 5.21 -3.56 -17.53
CA GLN A 241 5.11 -2.12 -17.25
C GLN A 241 4.19 -1.82 -16.07
N ALA A 242 3.05 -2.50 -15.96
CA ALA A 242 2.17 -2.33 -14.81
C ALA A 242 2.84 -2.84 -13.53
N ASP A 243 3.62 -3.91 -13.63
CA ASP A 243 4.37 -4.48 -12.51
C ASP A 243 5.38 -3.46 -11.97
N LEU A 244 6.25 -2.90 -12.83
CA LEU A 244 7.25 -1.90 -12.41
C LEU A 244 6.61 -0.63 -11.83
N LYS A 245 5.56 -0.10 -12.47
CA LYS A 245 4.84 1.10 -11.99
C LYS A 245 4.20 0.89 -10.63
N THR A 246 3.68 -0.31 -10.39
CA THR A 246 3.09 -0.69 -9.11
C THR A 246 4.15 -0.73 -8.02
N LEU A 247 5.27 -1.43 -8.28
CA LEU A 247 6.34 -1.58 -7.31
C LEU A 247 7.01 -0.24 -6.96
N GLU A 248 7.23 0.61 -7.96
CA GLU A 248 7.76 1.96 -7.76
C GLU A 248 6.82 2.81 -6.89
N ALA A 249 5.50 2.76 -7.15
CA ALA A 249 4.52 3.48 -6.34
C ALA A 249 4.48 3.02 -4.86
N LEU A 250 4.96 1.81 -4.58
CA LEU A 250 5.06 1.23 -3.23
C LEU A 250 6.44 1.43 -2.59
N GLY A 251 7.36 2.11 -3.27
CA GLY A 251 8.74 2.32 -2.80
C GLY A 251 9.60 1.05 -2.84
N VAL A 252 9.32 0.14 -3.77
CA VAL A 252 10.01 -1.14 -3.93
C VAL A 252 10.84 -1.11 -5.21
N TYR A 253 12.14 -1.42 -5.12
CA TYR A 253 12.99 -1.50 -6.29
C TYR A 253 12.60 -2.72 -7.13
N SER A 254 12.50 -2.54 -8.43
CA SER A 254 12.05 -3.59 -9.33
C SER A 254 13.10 -3.90 -10.39
N THR A 255 13.38 -5.20 -10.56
CA THR A 255 14.27 -5.75 -11.58
C THR A 255 13.47 -6.60 -12.57
N SER A 256 14.08 -6.96 -13.70
CA SER A 256 13.32 -7.44 -14.86
C SER A 256 13.94 -8.67 -15.51
N ALA A 257 13.08 -9.64 -15.83
CA ALA A 257 13.38 -10.69 -16.80
C ALA A 257 12.19 -10.83 -17.78
N LEU A 258 12.38 -10.36 -19.01
CA LEU A 258 11.31 -10.33 -20.01
C LEU A 258 11.14 -11.70 -20.66
N THR A 259 9.90 -12.19 -20.70
CA THR A 259 9.53 -13.48 -21.33
C THR A 259 9.07 -13.32 -22.77
N SER A 260 8.51 -12.15 -23.10
CA SER A 260 8.02 -11.80 -24.42
C SER A 260 7.93 -10.28 -24.57
N ILE A 261 7.86 -9.82 -25.82
CA ILE A 261 7.60 -8.43 -26.19
C ILE A 261 6.33 -8.42 -27.04
N ALA A 262 5.31 -7.71 -26.59
CA ALA A 262 4.04 -7.57 -27.27
C ALA A 262 3.86 -6.14 -27.82
N ALA A 263 3.61 -6.05 -29.12
CA ALA A 263 2.95 -4.90 -29.72
C ALA A 263 1.46 -5.00 -29.34
N GLN A 264 1.10 -4.26 -28.30
CA GLN A 264 -0.22 -4.24 -27.70
C GLN A 264 -0.52 -2.80 -27.25
N ASN A 265 -1.80 -2.48 -27.18
CA ASN A 265 -2.29 -1.23 -26.60
C ASN A 265 -3.73 -1.46 -26.07
N SER A 266 -4.44 -0.38 -25.71
CA SER A 266 -5.82 -0.46 -25.21
C SER A 266 -6.81 -1.16 -26.14
N GLN A 267 -6.51 -1.30 -27.44
CA GLN A 267 -7.36 -1.96 -28.45
C GLN A 267 -7.05 -3.46 -28.60
N GLY A 268 -6.09 -3.99 -27.84
CA GLY A 268 -5.70 -5.41 -27.87
C GLY A 268 -4.28 -5.63 -28.38
N THR A 269 -3.94 -6.90 -28.57
CA THR A 269 -2.60 -7.37 -28.95
C THR A 269 -2.51 -7.54 -30.47
N GLN A 270 -1.57 -6.88 -31.13
CA GLN A 270 -1.34 -6.97 -32.58
C GLN A 270 -0.27 -8.00 -32.93
N ARG A 271 0.76 -8.14 -32.08
CA ARG A 271 1.86 -9.10 -32.30
C ARG A 271 2.57 -9.42 -31.00
N VAL A 272 3.02 -10.65 -30.86
CA VAL A 272 3.88 -11.09 -29.75
C VAL A 272 5.12 -11.76 -30.31
N GLN A 273 6.28 -11.45 -29.72
CA GLN A 273 7.52 -12.18 -29.93
C GLN A 273 8.01 -12.72 -28.59
N VAL A 274 8.21 -14.03 -28.52
CA VAL A 274 8.74 -14.70 -27.33
C VAL A 274 10.25 -14.49 -27.26
N VAL A 275 10.76 -14.16 -26.07
CA VAL A 275 12.19 -14.04 -25.80
C VAL A 275 12.81 -15.44 -25.79
N ALA A 276 14.00 -15.60 -26.39
CA ALA A 276 14.67 -16.89 -26.44
C ALA A 276 14.97 -17.43 -25.02
N ASP A 277 14.87 -18.76 -24.84
CA ASP A 277 14.98 -19.42 -23.54
C ASP A 277 16.34 -19.13 -22.85
N ASP A 278 17.42 -19.09 -23.65
CA ASP A 278 18.79 -18.78 -23.21
C ASP A 278 18.95 -17.30 -22.80
N LEU A 279 18.30 -16.39 -23.51
CA LEU A 279 18.28 -14.97 -23.13
C LEU A 279 17.44 -14.73 -21.87
N LEU A 280 16.33 -15.45 -21.66
CA LEU A 280 15.59 -15.39 -20.40
C LEU A 280 16.46 -15.89 -19.23
N ALA A 281 17.15 -17.01 -19.42
CA ALA A 281 18.08 -17.56 -18.44
C ALA A 281 19.19 -16.53 -18.10
N ALA A 282 19.79 -15.92 -19.11
CA ALA A 282 20.84 -14.91 -18.94
C ALA A 282 20.35 -13.64 -18.23
N GLN A 283 19.11 -13.18 -18.50
CA GLN A 283 18.49 -12.07 -17.77
C GLN A 283 18.34 -12.39 -16.28
N ILE A 284 17.81 -13.58 -15.96
CA ILE A 284 17.63 -14.01 -14.57
C ILE A 284 19.00 -14.09 -13.88
N ASP A 285 19.98 -14.74 -14.49
CA ASP A 285 21.34 -14.89 -13.93
C ASP A 285 22.01 -13.54 -13.67
N SER A 286 21.83 -12.58 -14.58
CA SER A 286 22.40 -11.23 -14.43
C SER A 286 21.81 -10.50 -13.23
N VAL A 287 20.51 -10.68 -12.94
CA VAL A 287 19.87 -10.04 -11.79
C VAL A 287 20.24 -10.74 -10.49
N ILE A 288 20.04 -12.05 -10.39
CA ILE A 288 20.19 -12.78 -9.12
C ILE A 288 21.65 -12.87 -8.65
N SER A 289 22.62 -12.63 -9.54
CA SER A 289 24.05 -12.60 -9.18
C SER A 289 24.53 -11.24 -8.65
N ASP A 290 23.73 -10.19 -8.78
CA ASP A 290 24.09 -8.80 -8.42
C ASP A 290 23.14 -8.18 -7.39
N PHE A 291 21.83 -8.48 -7.48
CA PHE A 291 20.80 -7.91 -6.62
C PHE A 291 20.33 -8.88 -5.53
N ASP A 292 20.11 -8.38 -4.31
CA ASP A 292 19.46 -9.13 -3.23
C ASP A 292 17.94 -9.17 -3.42
N VAL A 293 17.48 -10.08 -4.27
CA VAL A 293 16.06 -10.23 -4.62
C VAL A 293 15.28 -10.82 -3.44
N SER A 294 14.32 -10.05 -2.91
CA SER A 294 13.48 -10.46 -1.79
C SER A 294 12.30 -11.33 -2.21
N VAL A 295 11.67 -11.01 -3.35
CA VAL A 295 10.48 -11.71 -3.88
C VAL A 295 10.54 -11.75 -5.40
N VAL A 296 10.05 -12.84 -5.99
CA VAL A 296 9.82 -12.97 -7.43
C VAL A 296 8.35 -12.77 -7.74
N LYS A 297 8.02 -11.89 -8.68
CA LYS A 297 6.68 -11.80 -9.26
C LYS A 297 6.68 -12.43 -10.64
N VAL A 298 5.90 -13.48 -10.83
CA VAL A 298 5.72 -14.17 -12.12
C VAL A 298 4.39 -13.75 -12.73
N GLY A 299 4.44 -13.21 -13.94
CA GLY A 299 3.26 -12.88 -14.75
C GLY A 299 3.12 -13.81 -15.96
N SER A 300 3.00 -13.22 -17.15
CA SER A 300 2.83 -14.02 -18.38
C SER A 300 4.13 -14.71 -18.79
N VAL A 301 4.09 -16.05 -18.88
CA VAL A 301 5.18 -16.89 -19.39
C VAL A 301 4.60 -17.79 -20.50
N PRO A 302 4.86 -17.50 -21.79
CA PRO A 302 4.15 -18.11 -22.93
C PRO A 302 4.62 -19.53 -23.32
N SER A 303 5.69 -20.04 -22.70
CA SER A 303 6.35 -21.29 -23.11
C SER A 303 6.58 -22.24 -21.92
N PRO A 304 6.29 -23.55 -22.07
CA PRO A 304 6.68 -24.57 -21.10
C PRO A 304 8.19 -24.60 -20.81
N ARG A 305 9.03 -24.27 -21.80
CA ARG A 305 10.49 -24.25 -21.60
C ARG A 305 10.91 -23.09 -20.72
N GLN A 306 10.38 -21.90 -20.97
CA GLN A 306 10.61 -20.73 -20.12
C GLN A 306 10.13 -20.96 -18.69
N LEU A 307 8.97 -21.60 -18.49
CA LEU A 307 8.51 -21.97 -17.14
C LEU A 307 9.48 -22.90 -16.41
N ARG A 308 10.11 -23.84 -17.11
CA ARG A 308 11.15 -24.69 -16.50
C ARG A 308 12.40 -23.89 -16.14
N VAL A 309 12.83 -22.95 -16.98
CA VAL A 309 13.95 -22.03 -16.66
C VAL A 309 13.64 -21.22 -15.40
N VAL A 310 12.43 -20.68 -15.29
CA VAL A 310 11.96 -19.94 -14.11
C VAL A 310 11.99 -20.83 -12.87
N ALA A 311 11.41 -22.03 -12.95
CA ALA A 311 11.39 -22.98 -11.83
C ALA A 311 12.81 -23.38 -11.40
N GLU A 312 13.68 -23.71 -12.35
CA GLU A 312 15.05 -24.14 -12.07
C GLU A 312 15.85 -23.04 -11.37
N LYS A 313 15.80 -21.81 -11.87
CA LYS A 313 16.63 -20.70 -11.37
C LYS A 313 16.09 -20.02 -10.12
N LEU A 314 14.78 -20.10 -9.84
CA LEU A 314 14.12 -19.28 -8.81
C LEU A 314 13.44 -20.10 -7.69
N HIS A 315 13.63 -21.43 -7.61
CA HIS A 315 12.95 -22.31 -6.65
C HIS A 315 13.19 -22.01 -5.15
N GLY A 316 14.16 -21.18 -4.81
CA GLY A 316 14.49 -20.83 -3.42
C GLY A 316 13.98 -19.45 -2.97
N LEU A 317 13.32 -18.70 -3.85
CA LEU A 317 12.85 -17.35 -3.55
C LEU A 317 11.32 -17.34 -3.34
N PRO A 318 10.80 -16.52 -2.40
CA PRO A 318 9.37 -16.30 -2.28
C PRO A 318 8.77 -15.85 -3.62
N MET A 319 7.65 -16.46 -4.01
CA MET A 319 7.11 -16.28 -5.36
C MET A 319 5.62 -15.95 -5.35
N VAL A 320 5.28 -14.82 -5.95
CA VAL A 320 3.90 -14.40 -6.27
C VAL A 320 3.62 -14.71 -7.72
N VAL A 321 2.66 -15.61 -7.98
CA VAL A 321 2.35 -16.09 -9.33
C VAL A 321 0.97 -15.58 -9.76
N ASP A 322 0.96 -14.79 -10.82
CA ASP A 322 -0.22 -14.38 -11.59
C ASP A 322 -0.25 -15.21 -12.88
N PRO A 323 -0.93 -16.39 -12.90
CA PRO A 323 -0.85 -17.33 -13.99
C PRO A 323 -1.69 -16.86 -15.18
N VAL A 324 -1.11 -15.95 -15.97
CA VAL A 324 -1.70 -15.46 -17.22
C VAL A 324 -1.54 -16.55 -18.28
N LEU A 325 -2.62 -17.31 -18.47
CA LEU A 325 -2.69 -18.28 -19.56
C LEU A 325 -2.80 -17.55 -20.91
N PRO A 326 -2.11 -18.02 -21.97
CA PRO A 326 -2.28 -17.47 -23.31
C PRO A 326 -3.76 -17.49 -23.69
N LEU A 327 -4.27 -16.37 -24.20
CA LEU A 327 -5.58 -16.38 -24.84
C LEU A 327 -5.52 -17.38 -26.00
N THR A 328 -6.48 -18.30 -26.03
CA THR A 328 -6.72 -19.12 -27.20
C THR A 328 -7.07 -18.19 -28.36
N SER A 329 -6.08 -17.88 -29.20
CA SER A 329 -6.33 -17.22 -30.48
C SER A 329 -7.37 -18.05 -31.24
N PRO A 330 -8.21 -17.45 -32.09
CA PRO A 330 -9.09 -18.19 -33.01
C PRO A 330 -8.35 -19.16 -33.95
N ASP A 331 -7.01 -19.09 -33.97
CA ASP A 331 -6.11 -19.83 -34.85
C ASP A 331 -5.85 -21.29 -34.39
N GLY A 332 -6.92 -22.08 -34.35
CA GLY A 332 -6.85 -23.55 -34.49
C GLY A 332 -6.18 -24.39 -33.38
N PRO A 333 -6.06 -25.72 -33.60
CA PRO A 333 -5.64 -26.69 -32.58
C PRO A 333 -4.22 -26.49 -32.01
N ALA A 334 -3.32 -25.84 -32.76
CA ALA A 334 -1.95 -25.59 -32.34
C ALA A 334 -1.83 -24.55 -31.22
N ALA A 335 -2.67 -23.51 -31.23
CA ALA A 335 -2.75 -22.53 -30.15
C ALA A 335 -3.30 -23.16 -28.86
N GLN A 336 -4.27 -24.06 -28.98
CA GLN A 336 -4.84 -24.82 -27.86
C GLN A 336 -3.81 -25.78 -27.23
N GLY A 337 -3.06 -26.53 -28.06
CA GLY A 337 -2.04 -27.46 -27.59
C GLY A 337 -0.91 -26.79 -26.80
N ASN A 338 -0.56 -25.54 -27.13
CA ASN A 338 0.42 -24.78 -26.35
C ASN A 338 -0.14 -24.34 -24.99
N ALA A 339 -1.40 -23.91 -24.92
CA ALA A 339 -2.02 -23.46 -23.67
C ALA A 339 -2.12 -24.60 -22.64
N ASP A 340 -2.50 -25.81 -23.06
CA ASP A 340 -2.59 -26.97 -22.17
C ASP A 340 -1.19 -27.39 -21.66
N ALA A 341 -0.17 -27.34 -22.51
CA ALA A 341 1.21 -27.63 -22.12
C ALA A 341 1.76 -26.59 -21.13
N VAL A 342 1.44 -25.30 -21.32
CA VAL A 342 1.78 -24.22 -20.40
C VAL A 342 1.10 -24.44 -19.06
N LEU A 343 -0.21 -24.72 -19.05
CA LEU A 343 -0.97 -24.99 -17.82
C LEU A 343 -0.43 -26.21 -17.07
N ALA A 344 -0.15 -27.31 -17.77
CA ALA A 344 0.44 -28.50 -17.17
C ALA A 344 1.82 -28.20 -16.54
N THR A 345 2.60 -27.33 -17.17
CA THR A 345 3.92 -26.94 -16.66
C THR A 345 3.79 -26.03 -15.44
N TYR A 346 2.87 -25.07 -15.44
CA TYR A 346 2.56 -24.28 -14.23
C TYR A 346 2.23 -25.19 -13.04
N LYS A 347 1.29 -26.12 -13.22
CA LYS A 347 0.87 -27.06 -12.16
C LYS A 347 2.00 -27.96 -11.67
N GLY A 348 2.85 -28.44 -12.57
CA GLY A 348 3.89 -29.41 -12.24
C GLY A 348 5.19 -28.81 -11.72
N HIS A 349 5.51 -27.56 -12.08
CA HIS A 349 6.84 -26.97 -11.85
C HIS A 349 6.83 -25.61 -11.16
N ILE A 350 5.78 -24.79 -11.31
CA ILE A 350 5.74 -23.44 -10.72
C ILE A 350 4.86 -23.39 -9.47
N PHE A 351 3.65 -23.94 -9.53
CA PHE A 351 2.72 -23.91 -8.40
C PHE A 351 3.28 -24.56 -7.13
N PRO A 352 4.07 -25.66 -7.20
CA PRO A 352 4.76 -26.20 -6.02
C PRO A 352 5.80 -25.28 -5.39
N LEU A 353 6.27 -24.27 -6.11
CA LEU A 353 7.27 -23.29 -5.65
C LEU A 353 6.63 -21.95 -5.25
N ALA A 354 5.33 -21.79 -5.50
CA ALA A 354 4.64 -20.52 -5.31
C ALA A 354 4.27 -20.32 -3.83
N THR A 355 4.70 -19.19 -3.26
CA THR A 355 4.20 -18.74 -1.96
C THR A 355 2.72 -18.37 -2.08
N ILE A 356 2.36 -17.62 -3.13
CA ILE A 356 0.96 -17.27 -3.38
C ILE A 356 0.65 -17.30 -4.87
N ILE A 357 -0.50 -17.86 -5.20
CA ILE A 357 -1.13 -17.72 -6.53
C ILE A 357 -2.28 -16.74 -6.44
N THR A 358 -2.32 -15.77 -7.36
CA THR A 358 -3.44 -14.85 -7.51
C THR A 358 -4.24 -15.18 -8.75
N SER A 359 -5.56 -15.20 -8.69
CA SER A 359 -6.40 -15.44 -9.86
C SER A 359 -7.76 -14.78 -9.72
N THR A 360 -8.41 -14.48 -10.83
CA THR A 360 -9.86 -14.25 -10.82
C THR A 360 -10.59 -15.59 -10.74
N LEU A 361 -11.86 -15.60 -10.34
CA LEU A 361 -12.66 -16.82 -10.25
C LEU A 361 -12.75 -17.55 -11.61
N SER A 362 -12.95 -16.83 -12.72
CA SER A 362 -12.94 -17.42 -14.06
C SER A 362 -11.59 -18.00 -14.45
N GLN A 363 -10.48 -17.34 -14.11
CA GLN A 363 -9.14 -17.87 -14.33
C GLN A 363 -8.89 -19.13 -13.48
N ALA A 364 -9.26 -19.11 -12.21
CA ALA A 364 -9.10 -20.25 -11.30
C ALA A 364 -9.87 -21.49 -11.77
N ARG A 365 -11.09 -21.30 -12.32
CA ARG A 365 -11.84 -22.40 -12.98
C ARG A 365 -11.10 -22.98 -14.18
N ARG A 366 -10.50 -22.12 -15.02
CA ARG A 366 -9.68 -22.56 -16.16
C ARG A 366 -8.44 -23.33 -15.69
N LEU A 367 -7.80 -22.90 -14.60
CA LEU A 367 -6.71 -23.66 -13.98
C LEU A 367 -7.18 -25.07 -13.59
N LEU A 368 -8.42 -25.25 -13.15
CA LEU A 368 -9.01 -26.55 -12.81
C LEU A 368 -9.59 -27.33 -14.01
N GLY A 369 -9.61 -26.76 -15.22
CA GLY A 369 -10.26 -27.35 -16.38
C GLY A 369 -11.79 -27.36 -16.32
N ARG A 370 -12.41 -26.50 -15.48
CA ARG A 370 -13.87 -26.38 -15.30
C ARG A 370 -14.43 -25.24 -16.15
N ARG A 371 -15.66 -25.39 -16.68
CA ARG A 371 -16.27 -24.45 -17.66
C ARG A 371 -17.50 -23.66 -17.17
N GLU A 372 -18.13 -23.99 -16.05
CA GLU A 372 -19.41 -23.35 -15.63
C GLU A 372 -19.34 -22.62 -14.27
N PRO A 373 -20.17 -21.57 -14.02
CA PRO A 373 -20.15 -20.80 -12.78
C PRO A 373 -21.19 -21.21 -11.73
N ALA A 374 -20.85 -21.11 -10.43
CA ALA A 374 -21.78 -21.07 -9.30
C ALA A 374 -21.20 -20.45 -7.99
N GLY A 375 -21.41 -19.15 -7.74
CA GLY A 375 -21.45 -18.54 -6.37
C GLY A 375 -20.16 -18.41 -5.53
N VAL A 376 -20.28 -17.83 -4.32
CA VAL A 376 -19.17 -17.55 -3.37
C VAL A 376 -18.62 -18.80 -2.70
N ASP A 377 -19.48 -19.79 -2.40
CA ASP A 377 -19.04 -21.11 -1.93
C ASP A 377 -18.07 -21.80 -2.91
N GLU A 378 -18.16 -21.46 -4.20
CA GLU A 378 -17.21 -21.93 -5.19
C GLU A 378 -15.86 -21.23 -5.09
N ALA A 379 -15.75 -19.96 -4.69
CA ALA A 379 -14.44 -19.32 -4.55
C ALA A 379 -13.59 -20.02 -3.48
N ARG A 380 -14.17 -20.38 -2.33
CA ARG A 380 -13.51 -21.19 -1.29
C ARG A 380 -13.14 -22.59 -1.81
N SER A 381 -14.06 -23.25 -2.50
CA SER A 381 -13.86 -24.59 -3.08
C SER A 381 -12.76 -24.61 -4.15
N VAL A 382 -12.75 -23.62 -5.03
CA VAL A 382 -11.78 -23.44 -6.11
C VAL A 382 -10.42 -23.08 -5.55
N ALA A 383 -10.32 -22.16 -4.58
CA ALA A 383 -9.07 -21.83 -3.91
C ALA A 383 -8.44 -23.09 -3.28
N ARG A 384 -9.24 -23.88 -2.55
CA ARG A 384 -8.80 -25.15 -1.98
C ARG A 384 -8.36 -26.17 -3.03
N ALA A 385 -9.07 -26.27 -4.15
CA ALA A 385 -8.73 -27.18 -5.23
C ALA A 385 -7.43 -26.77 -5.96
N VAL A 386 -7.21 -25.46 -6.18
CA VAL A 386 -5.96 -24.95 -6.76
C VAL A 386 -4.78 -25.18 -5.81
N ALA A 387 -4.99 -25.04 -4.49
CA ALA A 387 -3.96 -25.29 -3.48
C ALA A 387 -3.42 -26.73 -3.47
N GLN A 388 -4.18 -27.69 -4.02
CA GLN A 388 -3.71 -29.07 -4.21
C GLN A 388 -2.54 -29.19 -5.20
N TYR A 389 -2.31 -28.18 -6.03
CA TYR A 389 -1.16 -28.14 -6.94
C TYR A 389 0.14 -27.64 -6.32
N GLY A 390 0.14 -27.32 -5.02
CA GLY A 390 1.37 -27.02 -4.30
C GLY A 390 1.57 -25.62 -3.71
N PRO A 391 0.83 -24.54 -4.03
CA PRO A 391 1.13 -23.24 -3.43
C PRO A 391 0.76 -23.22 -1.94
N GLU A 392 1.45 -22.37 -1.17
CA GLU A 392 1.14 -22.16 0.25
C GLU A 392 -0.19 -21.40 0.41
N TYR A 393 -0.37 -20.35 -0.39
CA TYR A 393 -1.55 -19.51 -0.41
C TYR A 393 -2.20 -19.45 -1.80
N VAL A 394 -3.53 -19.35 -1.82
CA VAL A 394 -4.29 -19.09 -3.06
C VAL A 394 -5.27 -17.95 -2.82
N PHE A 395 -5.12 -16.86 -3.57
CA PHE A 395 -6.07 -15.76 -3.59
C PHE A 395 -6.95 -15.82 -4.84
N VAL A 396 -8.26 -15.90 -4.63
CA VAL A 396 -9.27 -15.88 -5.69
C VAL A 396 -10.15 -14.66 -5.52
N ARG A 397 -10.10 -13.74 -6.50
CA ARG A 397 -10.98 -12.56 -6.56
C ARG A 397 -12.18 -12.82 -7.48
N GLY A 398 -13.35 -12.27 -7.15
CA GLY A 398 -14.49 -12.26 -8.06
C GLY A 398 -14.18 -11.55 -9.38
N ASP A 399 -14.84 -11.96 -10.47
CA ASP A 399 -14.62 -11.44 -11.84
C ASP A 399 -15.23 -10.03 -12.07
N GLY A 400 -15.65 -9.33 -11.01
CA GLY A 400 -16.39 -8.06 -11.10
C GLY A 400 -17.90 -8.21 -11.33
N ASP A 401 -18.39 -9.42 -11.61
CA ASP A 401 -19.82 -9.77 -11.62
C ASP A 401 -20.28 -10.11 -10.20
N CYS A 402 -20.70 -9.07 -9.48
CA CYS A 402 -21.17 -9.16 -8.10
C CYS A 402 -22.65 -9.55 -8.09
N PRO A 403 -23.09 -10.55 -7.30
CA PRO A 403 -24.51 -10.94 -7.22
C PRO A 403 -25.43 -9.79 -6.79
N ASP A 404 -24.91 -8.87 -5.98
CA ASP A 404 -25.59 -7.66 -5.51
C ASP A 404 -25.34 -6.43 -6.40
N GLY A 405 -24.43 -6.53 -7.38
CA GLY A 405 -24.00 -5.41 -8.23
C GLY A 405 -23.11 -4.36 -7.54
N GLU A 406 -22.86 -4.49 -6.24
CA GLU A 406 -22.27 -3.42 -5.41
C GLU A 406 -20.91 -3.81 -4.79
N THR A 407 -20.64 -5.10 -4.56
CA THR A 407 -19.46 -5.54 -3.81
C THR A 407 -18.57 -6.55 -4.54
N CYS A 408 -17.29 -6.23 -4.68
CA CYS A 408 -16.27 -7.15 -5.18
C CYS A 408 -15.66 -7.92 -4.00
N SER A 409 -15.92 -9.22 -3.92
CA SER A 409 -15.32 -10.09 -2.90
C SER A 409 -14.09 -10.84 -3.40
N GLY A 410 -13.20 -11.19 -2.48
CA GLY A 410 -12.07 -12.08 -2.70
C GLY A 410 -11.83 -12.97 -1.48
N VAL A 411 -11.23 -14.14 -1.72
CA VAL A 411 -10.90 -15.10 -0.67
C VAL A 411 -9.45 -15.53 -0.78
N LEU A 412 -8.72 -15.47 0.32
CA LEU A 412 -7.40 -16.06 0.49
C LEU A 412 -7.54 -17.37 1.26
N TYR A 413 -7.00 -18.45 0.70
CA TYR A 413 -6.88 -19.73 1.37
C TYR A 413 -5.43 -19.96 1.80
N ASP A 414 -5.23 -20.17 3.10
CA ASP A 414 -4.00 -20.63 3.73
C ASP A 414 -4.05 -22.15 3.83
N ARG A 415 -3.19 -22.83 3.05
CA ARG A 415 -3.19 -24.29 2.98
C ARG A 415 -2.66 -24.93 4.27
N GLU A 416 -1.63 -24.36 4.87
CA GLU A 416 -0.97 -24.93 6.05
C GLU A 416 -1.90 -24.92 7.26
N ASN A 417 -2.58 -23.80 7.48
CA ASN A 417 -3.50 -23.62 8.61
C ASN A 417 -4.96 -24.00 8.29
N GLU A 418 -5.23 -24.48 7.06
CA GLU A 418 -6.56 -24.73 6.51
C GLU A 418 -7.56 -23.57 6.73
N LYS A 419 -7.06 -22.32 6.68
CA LYS A 419 -7.82 -21.13 7.06
C LYS A 419 -8.20 -20.28 5.85
N PHE A 420 -9.36 -19.64 5.92
CA PHE A 420 -9.81 -18.67 4.92
C PHE A 420 -9.80 -17.26 5.49
N TYR A 421 -9.42 -16.29 4.66
CA TYR A 421 -9.55 -14.86 4.91
C TYR A 421 -10.40 -14.27 3.79
N GLU A 422 -11.36 -13.42 4.16
CA GLU A 422 -12.30 -12.82 3.22
C GLU A 422 -12.06 -11.32 3.14
N PHE A 423 -12.10 -10.81 1.91
CA PHE A 423 -11.89 -9.41 1.60
C PHE A 423 -13.08 -8.93 0.78
N THR A 424 -13.63 -7.78 1.15
CA THR A 424 -14.76 -7.19 0.44
C THR A 424 -14.47 -5.74 0.18
N ASP A 425 -14.80 -5.30 -1.02
CA ASP A 425 -14.54 -3.95 -1.46
C ASP A 425 -15.69 -3.43 -2.35
N LYS A 426 -15.86 -2.11 -2.42
CA LYS A 426 -16.92 -1.49 -3.23
C LYS A 426 -16.57 -1.62 -4.70
N LYS A 427 -17.55 -2.05 -5.51
CA LYS A 427 -17.38 -2.10 -6.97
C LYS A 427 -17.34 -0.67 -7.53
N ILE A 428 -16.31 -0.39 -8.33
CA ILE A 428 -16.20 0.84 -9.10
C ILE A 428 -16.53 0.53 -10.56
N SER A 429 -17.53 1.23 -11.12
CA SER A 429 -17.93 1.07 -12.52
C SER A 429 -17.05 1.93 -13.41
N THR A 430 -15.98 1.36 -13.98
CA THR A 430 -15.06 2.07 -14.86
C THR A 430 -14.66 1.25 -16.10
N THR A 431 -14.15 1.95 -17.12
CA THR A 431 -13.51 1.33 -18.30
C THR A 431 -11.99 1.19 -18.14
N ASN A 432 -11.42 1.78 -17.08
CA ASN A 432 -10.00 1.70 -16.76
C ASN A 432 -9.71 0.41 -15.98
N THR A 433 -9.70 -0.73 -16.69
CA THR A 433 -9.58 -2.07 -16.10
C THR A 433 -8.33 -2.83 -16.57
N CYS A 434 -7.56 -2.26 -17.49
CA CYS A 434 -6.37 -2.91 -18.01
C CYS A 434 -5.30 -3.01 -16.92
N GLY A 435 -4.81 -4.22 -16.67
CA GLY A 435 -3.72 -4.47 -15.72
C GLY A 435 -4.17 -4.70 -14.27
N ILE A 436 -5.46 -4.86 -13.98
CA ILE A 436 -5.96 -5.16 -12.62
C ILE A 436 -5.23 -6.36 -12.00
N GLY A 437 -5.14 -7.49 -12.71
CA GLY A 437 -4.46 -8.70 -12.21
C GLY A 437 -2.97 -8.49 -11.95
N CYS A 438 -2.27 -7.89 -12.91
CA CYS A 438 -0.83 -7.59 -12.77
C CYS A 438 -0.56 -6.64 -11.59
N THR A 439 -1.39 -5.60 -11.44
CA THR A 439 -1.29 -4.61 -10.37
C THR A 439 -1.54 -5.26 -9.01
N LEU A 440 -2.56 -6.11 -8.88
CA LEU A 440 -2.84 -6.85 -7.65
C LEU A 440 -1.65 -7.72 -7.23
N ALA A 441 -1.18 -8.57 -8.13
CA ALA A 441 -0.07 -9.50 -7.86
C ALA A 441 1.23 -8.75 -7.52
N SER A 442 1.53 -7.67 -8.24
CA SER A 442 2.71 -6.84 -7.96
C SER A 442 2.60 -6.07 -6.65
N THR A 443 1.39 -5.69 -6.23
CA THR A 443 1.19 -5.05 -4.92
C THR A 443 1.42 -6.04 -3.78
N ILE A 444 0.92 -7.27 -3.92
CA ILE A 444 1.19 -8.37 -2.96
C ILE A 444 2.70 -8.61 -2.89
N ALA A 445 3.38 -8.73 -4.03
CA ALA A 445 4.83 -8.94 -4.08
C ALA A 445 5.59 -7.79 -3.40
N GLY A 446 5.16 -6.54 -3.62
CA GLY A 446 5.76 -5.35 -2.99
C GLY A 446 5.62 -5.36 -1.47
N TYR A 447 4.43 -5.67 -0.93
CA TYR A 447 4.25 -5.77 0.52
C TYR A 447 4.97 -6.97 1.13
N MET A 448 5.01 -8.12 0.45
CA MET A 448 5.83 -9.26 0.87
C MET A 448 7.31 -8.89 0.92
N ALA A 449 7.84 -8.18 -0.08
CA ALA A 449 9.23 -7.73 -0.10
C ALA A 449 9.55 -6.75 1.03
N ARG A 450 8.55 -5.97 1.48
CA ARG A 450 8.64 -5.11 2.67
C ARG A 450 8.53 -5.87 4.01
N GLY A 451 8.36 -7.19 3.97
CA GLY A 451 8.33 -8.07 5.14
C GLY A 451 6.94 -8.27 5.75
N TYR A 452 5.86 -7.88 5.06
CA TYR A 452 4.50 -8.15 5.54
C TYR A 452 4.12 -9.62 5.36
N PRO A 453 3.42 -10.24 6.32
CA PRO A 453 2.80 -11.56 6.14
C PRO A 453 1.84 -11.59 4.95
N VAL A 454 1.62 -12.77 4.36
CA VAL A 454 0.78 -12.91 3.16
C VAL A 454 -0.65 -12.39 3.35
N PRO A 455 -1.38 -12.68 4.45
CA PRO A 455 -2.72 -12.13 4.65
C PRO A 455 -2.74 -10.59 4.66
N ASP A 456 -1.80 -9.97 5.35
CA ASP A 456 -1.68 -8.51 5.46
C ASP A 456 -1.28 -7.90 4.11
N ALA A 457 -0.39 -8.55 3.36
CA ALA A 457 0.00 -8.13 2.02
C ALA A 457 -1.18 -8.18 1.04
N VAL A 458 -2.06 -9.18 1.15
CA VAL A 458 -3.29 -9.29 0.36
C VAL A 458 -4.30 -8.21 0.75
N GLU A 459 -4.51 -7.96 2.04
CA GLU A 459 -5.41 -6.90 2.52
C GLU A 459 -5.02 -5.54 1.95
N ARG A 460 -3.74 -5.18 2.09
CA ARG A 460 -3.19 -3.93 1.58
C ARG A 460 -3.22 -3.86 0.05
N ALA A 461 -3.04 -4.99 -0.63
CA ALA A 461 -3.15 -5.05 -2.07
C ALA A 461 -4.57 -4.85 -2.58
N VAL A 462 -5.58 -5.35 -1.87
CA VAL A 462 -6.99 -5.08 -2.17
C VAL A 462 -7.28 -3.60 -2.00
N GLY A 463 -6.87 -2.98 -0.89
CA GLY A 463 -7.06 -1.55 -0.64
C GLY A 463 -6.36 -0.66 -1.66
N TYR A 464 -5.07 -0.90 -1.94
CA TYR A 464 -4.33 -0.14 -2.94
C TYR A 464 -4.94 -0.25 -4.34
N LEU A 465 -5.38 -1.45 -4.73
CA LEU A 465 -6.02 -1.67 -6.01
C LEU A 465 -7.37 -0.95 -6.11
N HIS A 466 -8.14 -0.88 -5.02
CA HIS A 466 -9.35 -0.06 -4.97
C HIS A 466 -9.04 1.39 -5.32
N GLU A 467 -8.07 1.97 -4.63
CA GLU A 467 -7.69 3.37 -4.82
C GLU A 467 -7.12 3.64 -6.22
N VAL A 468 -6.35 2.69 -6.76
CA VAL A 468 -5.82 2.78 -8.13
C VAL A 468 -6.95 2.73 -9.15
N ILE A 469 -7.96 1.87 -8.97
CA ILE A 469 -9.14 1.85 -9.86
C ILE A 469 -9.92 3.16 -9.73
N ALA A 470 -10.16 3.64 -8.50
CA ALA A 470 -10.91 4.86 -8.24
C ALA A 470 -10.27 6.09 -8.91
N ARG A 471 -8.97 6.29 -8.73
CA ARG A 471 -8.25 7.42 -9.35
C ARG A 471 -8.10 7.30 -10.86
N SER A 472 -8.13 6.08 -11.39
CA SER A 472 -8.01 5.86 -12.82
C SER A 472 -9.31 6.16 -13.55
N ASP A 473 -10.43 6.21 -12.84
CA ASP A 473 -11.74 6.38 -13.45
C ASP A 473 -11.80 7.66 -14.29
N GLY A 474 -12.42 7.55 -15.47
CA GLY A 474 -12.51 8.65 -16.43
C GLY A 474 -11.20 9.06 -17.12
N THR A 475 -10.04 8.51 -16.73
CA THR A 475 -8.75 8.94 -17.29
C THR A 475 -8.68 8.58 -18.79
N PRO A 476 -8.46 9.55 -19.71
CA PRO A 476 -8.56 9.34 -21.16
C PRO A 476 -7.28 8.76 -21.77
N LEU A 477 -6.73 7.69 -21.18
CA LEU A 477 -5.56 6.98 -21.71
C LEU A 477 -5.99 5.87 -22.68
N GLY A 478 -5.74 6.08 -23.96
CA GLY A 478 -6.12 5.16 -25.03
C GLY A 478 -7.60 5.24 -25.42
N GLN A 479 -7.96 4.55 -26.49
CA GLN A 479 -9.30 4.60 -27.10
C GLN A 479 -10.03 3.25 -27.07
N GLY A 480 -9.37 2.19 -26.61
CA GLY A 480 -9.97 0.87 -26.54
C GLY A 480 -10.88 0.67 -25.32
N PRO A 481 -11.53 -0.49 -25.25
CA PRO A 481 -12.53 -0.80 -24.23
C PRO A 481 -11.94 -1.04 -22.83
N ASN A 482 -10.65 -1.41 -22.74
CA ASN A 482 -9.95 -1.65 -21.48
C ASN A 482 -8.80 -0.64 -21.37
N ARG A 483 -9.01 0.46 -20.66
CA ARG A 483 -8.02 1.53 -20.50
C ARG A 483 -7.05 1.24 -19.34
N PRO A 484 -5.81 1.74 -19.39
CA PRO A 484 -4.82 1.59 -18.33
C PRO A 484 -5.25 2.18 -16.98
N LEU A 485 -4.67 1.61 -15.93
CA LEU A 485 -4.68 2.18 -14.58
C LEU A 485 -3.57 3.25 -14.41
N VAL A 486 -3.79 4.17 -13.47
CA VAL A 486 -2.86 5.19 -12.98
C VAL A 486 -2.31 4.73 -11.64
N HIS A 487 -1.12 4.14 -11.64
CA HIS A 487 -0.55 3.48 -10.46
C HIS A 487 -0.09 4.43 -9.35
N SER A 488 0.39 5.64 -9.66
CA SER A 488 0.92 6.57 -8.65
C SER A 488 -0.15 7.56 -8.18
N ALA A 489 -0.19 7.84 -6.87
CA ALA A 489 -1.03 8.92 -6.31
C ALA A 489 -0.45 10.31 -6.64
N ASN A 490 0.87 10.39 -6.73
CA ASN A 490 1.61 11.63 -6.93
C ASN A 490 1.75 12.00 -8.41
N SER A 491 1.24 11.17 -9.31
CA SER A 491 1.32 11.49 -10.72
C SER A 491 0.34 12.60 -11.07
N ILE A 492 0.90 13.75 -11.44
CA ILE A 492 0.24 15.03 -11.80
C ILE A 492 -0.64 14.97 -13.07
N TRP A 493 -1.19 13.81 -13.44
CA TRP A 493 -1.98 13.66 -14.67
C TRP A 493 -3.24 14.53 -14.65
N THR A 494 -3.81 14.77 -13.47
CA THR A 494 -4.97 15.67 -13.27
C THR A 494 -4.68 17.12 -13.62
N ASN A 495 -3.42 17.56 -13.68
CA ASN A 495 -3.07 18.92 -14.13
C ASN A 495 -3.16 19.09 -15.66
N TYR A 496 -3.37 18.01 -16.43
CA TYR A 496 -3.40 18.04 -17.89
C TYR A 496 -4.80 17.94 -18.49
N PHE A 497 -5.86 17.81 -17.67
CA PHE A 497 -7.23 17.57 -18.13
C PHE A 497 -8.23 18.56 -17.54
#